data_AF-N9N452-F1
#
_entry.id   AF-N9N452-F1
#
_cell.length_a   1.000
_cell.length_b   1.000
_cell.length_c   1.000
_cell.angle_alpha   90.00
_cell.angle_beta   90.00
_cell.angle_gamma   90.00
#
_symmetry.space_group_name_H-M   'P 1'
#
loop_
_entity.id
_entity.type
_entity.pdbx_description
1 polymer ?
#
loop_
_entity_poly.entity_id
_entity_poly.type
_entity_poly.pdbx_seq_one_letter_code
_entity_poly.pdbx_strand_id
1 'polypeptide(L)'
;MSYDTSLTRKFRDMAETIGCYLEKMSHDEERIERIDNNDWSIQYIGVLYKFIIGIIYFFIAIFVCAIIDKSWWVNIIGAFIALAFVEALIVAPIIKGKAKKRIEVYQNKINQLKQELDDLIEDRLLPEIYPLGMVTAKNIIDKTSARYLPIKCVEDFMDQEVKRGNFTKIKLKNDILYKGTLPQSMDNIETVILEVD
;
A
#
# COMPACT_ATOMS: atom_id res chain seq x y z
N MET A 1 27.68 -19.28 1.44
CA MET A 1 27.20 -18.09 2.18
C MET A 1 25.96 -18.47 2.97
N SER A 2 25.93 -18.14 4.26
CA SER A 2 24.73 -18.27 5.09
C SER A 2 23.93 -16.97 4.93
N TYR A 3 22.75 -17.05 4.31
CA TYR A 3 21.84 -15.92 4.17
C TYR A 3 21.48 -15.35 5.55
N ASP A 4 21.38 -14.02 5.68
CA ASP A 4 20.94 -13.41 6.93
C ASP A 4 19.44 -13.65 7.12
N THR A 5 19.12 -14.66 7.93
CA THR A 5 17.74 -15.02 8.27
C THR A 5 16.99 -13.90 8.98
N SER A 6 17.70 -12.99 9.66
CA SER A 6 17.12 -11.79 10.27
C SER A 6 16.68 -10.79 9.21
N LEU A 7 17.55 -10.52 8.23
CA LEU A 7 17.26 -9.60 7.12
C LEU A 7 16.11 -10.10 6.25
N THR A 8 16.12 -11.40 5.93
CA THR A 8 15.03 -12.06 5.21
C THR A 8 13.68 -11.91 5.92
N ARG A 9 13.66 -12.06 7.26
CA ARG A 9 12.45 -11.86 8.07
C ARG A 9 12.00 -10.40 8.02
N LYS A 10 12.91 -9.43 8.13
CA LYS A 10 12.58 -8.00 8.04
C LYS A 10 11.91 -7.64 6.72
N PHE A 11 12.45 -8.11 5.58
CA PHE A 11 11.83 -7.86 4.27
C PHE A 11 10.43 -8.44 4.17
N ARG A 12 10.23 -9.67 4.68
CA ARG A 12 8.90 -10.29 4.73
C ARG A 12 7.93 -9.49 5.59
N ASP A 13 8.33 -9.14 6.82
CA ASP A 13 7.47 -8.45 7.77
C ASP A 13 7.10 -7.04 7.25
N MET A 14 8.02 -6.36 6.54
CA MET A 14 7.73 -5.11 5.83
C MET A 14 6.74 -5.31 4.68
N ALA A 15 6.95 -6.31 3.83
CA ALA A 15 6.04 -6.61 2.72
C ALA A 15 4.61 -6.94 3.21
N GLU A 16 4.50 -7.73 4.28
CA GLU A 16 3.21 -8.02 4.93
C GLU A 16 2.56 -6.75 5.49
N THR A 17 3.34 -5.88 6.13
CA THR A 17 2.84 -4.61 6.68
C THR A 17 2.35 -3.66 5.60
N ILE A 18 3.08 -3.54 4.49
CA ILE A 18 2.66 -2.75 3.32
C ILE A 18 1.36 -3.33 2.75
N GLY A 19 1.28 -4.64 2.56
CA GLY A 19 0.05 -5.32 2.11
C GLY A 19 -1.15 -5.01 3.00
N CYS A 20 -0.97 -5.06 4.31
CA CYS A 20 -2.01 -4.72 5.29
C CYS A 20 -2.48 -3.25 5.20
N TYR A 21 -1.58 -2.31 4.90
CA TYR A 21 -1.96 -0.91 4.72
C TYR A 21 -2.69 -0.67 3.39
N LEU A 22 -2.26 -1.31 2.31
CA LEU A 22 -2.91 -1.22 1.01
C LEU A 22 -4.34 -1.78 1.05
N GLU A 23 -4.55 -2.92 1.73
CA GLU A 23 -5.89 -3.50 1.92
C GLU A 23 -6.81 -2.55 2.71
N LYS A 24 -6.29 -1.95 3.80
CA LYS A 24 -7.05 -0.97 4.60
C LYS A 24 -7.39 0.30 3.80
N MET A 25 -6.46 0.78 2.97
CA MET A 25 -6.71 1.89 2.07
C MET A 25 -7.79 1.57 1.05
N SER A 26 -7.71 0.40 0.39
CA SER A 26 -8.69 -0.05 -0.59
C SER A 26 -10.10 -0.15 0.02
N HIS A 27 -10.23 -0.67 1.24
CA HIS A 27 -11.50 -0.69 1.95
C HIS A 27 -12.06 0.72 2.26
N ASP A 28 -11.21 1.67 2.61
CA ASP A 28 -11.65 3.05 2.87
C ASP A 28 -11.99 3.80 1.56
N GLU A 29 -11.29 3.52 0.46
CA GLU A 29 -11.62 4.03 -0.88
C GLU A 29 -12.96 3.50 -1.38
N GLU A 30 -13.19 2.19 -1.28
CA GLU A 30 -14.46 1.56 -1.66
C GLU A 30 -15.63 2.15 -0.86
N ARG A 31 -15.45 2.39 0.44
CA ARG A 31 -16.47 3.06 1.26
C ARG A 31 -16.77 4.46 0.76
N ILE A 32 -15.75 5.23 0.38
CA ILE A 32 -15.95 6.59 -0.14
C ILE A 32 -16.74 6.52 -1.45
N GLU A 33 -16.35 5.64 -2.37
CA GLU A 33 -17.01 5.45 -3.67
C GLU A 33 -18.49 5.08 -3.52
N ARG A 34 -18.80 4.14 -2.63
CA ARG A 34 -20.20 3.77 -2.35
C ARG A 34 -21.03 4.94 -1.82
N ILE A 35 -20.46 5.75 -0.93
CA ILE A 35 -21.13 6.95 -0.42
C ILE A 35 -21.24 8.04 -1.52
N ASP A 36 -20.30 8.13 -2.47
CA ASP A 36 -20.43 8.98 -3.66
C ASP A 36 -21.57 8.50 -4.58
N ASN A 37 -21.84 7.19 -4.61
CA ASN A 37 -22.97 6.57 -5.31
C ASN A 37 -24.31 6.61 -4.52
N ASN A 38 -24.42 7.49 -3.52
CA ASN A 38 -25.60 7.70 -2.68
C ASN A 38 -25.98 6.53 -1.74
N ASP A 39 -25.04 5.62 -1.44
CA ASP A 39 -25.28 4.69 -0.33
C ASP A 39 -25.31 5.44 1.00
N TRP A 40 -26.14 4.92 1.91
CA TRP A 40 -26.19 5.41 3.29
C TRP A 40 -24.86 5.13 3.99
N SER A 41 -24.12 6.19 4.29
CA SER A 41 -22.82 6.17 4.94
C SER A 41 -22.84 5.53 6.32
N ILE A 42 -24.00 5.54 6.99
CA ILE A 42 -24.27 4.85 8.26
C ILE A 42 -24.00 3.35 8.18
N GLN A 43 -24.12 2.73 7.01
CA GLN A 43 -23.88 1.29 6.89
C GLN A 43 -22.42 0.92 7.18
N TYR A 44 -21.49 1.84 6.90
CA TYR A 44 -20.04 1.62 6.92
C TYR A 44 -19.35 2.02 8.24
N ILE A 45 -20.12 2.44 9.25
CA ILE A 45 -19.61 2.83 10.56
C ILE A 45 -19.82 1.73 11.61
N GLY A 46 -19.01 1.77 12.67
CA GLY A 46 -19.12 0.84 13.80
C GLY A 46 -20.46 0.95 14.54
N VAL A 47 -20.85 -0.14 15.19
CA VAL A 47 -22.15 -0.29 15.88
C VAL A 47 -22.44 0.84 16.87
N LEU A 48 -21.43 1.28 17.62
CA LEU A 48 -21.58 2.37 18.59
C LEU A 48 -21.98 3.70 17.91
N TYR A 49 -21.34 4.04 16.79
CA TYR A 49 -21.70 5.24 16.03
C TYR A 49 -23.07 5.11 15.35
N LYS A 50 -23.44 3.90 14.91
CA LYS A 50 -24.80 3.63 14.38
C LYS A 50 -25.87 3.95 15.42
N PHE A 51 -25.64 3.59 16.69
CA PHE A 51 -26.58 3.87 17.77
C PHE A 51 -26.73 5.37 18.04
N ILE A 52 -25.61 6.10 18.10
CA ILE A 52 -25.60 7.56 18.30
C ILE A 52 -26.37 8.26 17.16
N ILE A 53 -26.07 7.89 15.92
CA ILE A 53 -26.74 8.50 14.75
C ILE A 53 -28.22 8.11 14.71
N GLY A 54 -28.56 6.88 15.08
CA GLY A 54 -29.95 6.44 15.22
C GLY A 54 -30.74 7.28 16.23
N ILE A 55 -30.14 7.65 17.36
CA ILE A 55 -30.76 8.56 18.34
C ILE A 55 -30.99 9.94 17.73
N ILE A 56 -29.98 10.50 17.04
CA ILE A 56 -30.10 11.80 16.37
C ILE A 56 -31.24 11.78 15.34
N TYR A 57 -31.31 10.70 14.56
CA TYR A 57 -32.34 10.51 13.55
C TYR A 57 -33.74 10.39 14.14
N PHE A 58 -33.87 9.71 15.28
CA PHE A 58 -35.11 9.63 16.02
C PHE A 58 -35.59 11.01 16.50
N PHE A 59 -34.68 11.85 17.02
CA PHE A 59 -35.03 13.22 17.41
C PHE A 59 -35.45 14.07 16.21
N ILE A 60 -34.80 13.94 15.06
CA ILE A 60 -35.20 14.61 13.82
C ILE A 60 -36.62 14.18 13.42
N ALA A 61 -36.92 12.88 13.49
CA ALA A 61 -38.26 12.37 13.16
C ALA A 61 -39.33 12.93 14.12
N ILE A 62 -39.06 12.97 15.44
CA ILE A 62 -39.96 13.60 16.41
C ILE A 62 -40.20 15.07 16.07
N PHE A 63 -39.12 15.80 15.76
CA PHE A 63 -39.20 17.22 15.44
C PHE A 63 -40.04 17.49 14.19
N VAL A 64 -39.85 16.69 13.14
CA VAL A 64 -40.66 16.80 11.91
C VAL A 64 -42.13 16.48 12.17
N CYS A 65 -42.43 15.44 12.95
CA CYS A 65 -43.79 15.08 13.34
C CYS A 65 -44.46 16.17 14.20
N ALA A 66 -43.70 16.94 14.97
CA ALA A 66 -44.22 18.05 15.76
C ALA A 66 -44.54 19.31 14.93
N ILE A 67 -43.87 19.49 13.78
CA ILE A 67 -44.06 20.65 12.90
C ILE A 67 -45.15 20.38 11.86
N ILE A 68 -45.15 19.19 11.28
CA ILE A 68 -46.11 18.83 10.24
C ILE A 68 -47.39 18.31 10.93
N ASP A 69 -48.35 19.21 11.13
CA ASP A 69 -49.70 18.86 11.57
C ASP A 69 -50.55 18.36 10.39
N LYS A 70 -50.16 17.21 9.84
CA LYS A 70 -50.84 16.51 8.74
C LYS A 70 -50.94 15.02 9.03
N SER A 71 -51.56 14.28 8.12
CA SER A 71 -51.66 12.82 8.18
C SER A 71 -50.29 12.17 8.39
N TRP A 72 -50.27 11.09 9.17
CA TRP A 72 -49.06 10.36 9.55
C TRP A 72 -48.14 9.97 8.38
N TRP A 73 -48.69 9.65 7.21
CA TRP A 73 -47.90 9.38 5.98
C TRP A 73 -47.08 10.59 5.50
N VAL A 74 -47.62 11.80 5.60
CA VAL A 74 -46.91 13.04 5.22
C VAL A 74 -45.75 13.27 6.17
N ASN A 75 -45.93 12.97 7.46
CA ASN A 75 -44.89 13.10 8.48
C ASN A 75 -43.74 12.11 8.24
N ILE A 76 -44.06 10.87 7.80
CA ILE A 76 -43.04 9.88 7.42
C ILE A 76 -42.22 10.35 6.21
N ILE A 77 -42.89 10.85 5.16
CA ILE A 77 -42.20 11.35 3.96
C ILE A 77 -41.31 12.55 4.33
N GLY A 78 -41.84 13.49 5.10
CA GLY A 78 -41.08 14.65 5.58
C GLY A 78 -39.87 14.25 6.42
N ALA A 79 -40.03 13.28 7.32
CA ALA A 79 -38.93 12.76 8.14
C ALA A 79 -37.86 12.09 7.28
N PHE A 80 -38.27 11.27 6.29
CA PHE A 80 -37.34 10.63 5.37
C PHE A 80 -36.53 11.66 4.56
N ILE A 81 -37.19 12.70 4.04
CA ILE A 81 -36.50 13.77 3.30
C ILE A 81 -35.52 14.50 4.21
N ALA A 82 -35.92 14.88 5.43
CA ALA A 82 -35.04 15.54 6.39
C ALA A 82 -33.82 14.67 6.73
N LEU A 83 -34.01 13.36 6.92
CA LEU A 83 -32.93 12.42 7.16
C LEU A 83 -31.99 12.29 5.95
N ALA A 84 -32.52 12.21 4.74
CA ALA A 84 -31.71 12.17 3.52
C ALA A 84 -30.86 13.44 3.35
N PHE A 85 -31.42 14.62 3.69
CA PHE A 85 -30.65 15.87 3.70
C PHE A 85 -29.54 15.87 4.74
N VAL A 86 -29.83 15.44 5.98
CA VAL A 86 -28.83 15.34 7.05
C VAL A 86 -27.73 14.34 6.68
N GLU A 87 -28.11 13.22 6.07
CA GLU A 87 -27.17 12.22 5.58
C GLU A 87 -26.22 12.80 4.52
N ALA A 88 -26.78 13.41 3.47
CA ALA A 88 -26.00 13.93 2.34
C ALA A 88 -25.12 15.13 2.72
N LEU A 89 -25.62 16.05 3.56
CA LEU A 89 -24.94 17.31 3.87
C LEU A 89 -24.01 17.25 5.09
N ILE A 90 -24.28 16.35 6.04
CA ILE A 90 -23.56 16.33 7.32
C ILE A 90 -22.85 14.99 7.52
N VAL A 91 -23.58 13.89 7.53
CA VAL A 91 -23.05 12.59 7.98
C VAL A 91 -22.07 12.01 6.95
N ALA A 92 -22.46 11.95 5.68
CA ALA A 92 -21.64 11.44 4.60
C ALA A 92 -20.31 12.22 4.44
N PRO A 93 -20.29 13.57 4.41
CA PRO A 93 -19.05 14.33 4.39
C PRO A 93 -18.12 14.07 5.58
N ILE A 94 -18.66 13.95 6.80
CA ILE A 94 -17.86 13.65 7.99
C ILE A 94 -17.20 12.27 7.88
N ILE A 95 -17.95 11.26 7.43
CA ILE A 95 -17.44 9.89 7.27
C ILE A 95 -16.38 9.84 6.16
N LYS A 96 -16.65 10.45 5.00
CA LYS A 96 -15.67 10.58 3.91
C LYS A 96 -14.39 11.28 4.38
N GLY A 97 -14.52 12.39 5.10
CA GLY A 97 -13.37 13.13 5.62
C GLY A 97 -12.51 12.30 6.58
N LYS A 98 -13.14 11.48 7.45
CA LYS A 98 -12.40 10.56 8.32
C LYS A 98 -11.70 9.44 7.54
N ALA A 99 -12.34 8.88 6.51
CA ALA A 99 -11.74 7.87 5.66
C ALA A 99 -10.53 8.43 4.88
N LYS A 100 -10.67 9.61 4.27
CA LYS A 100 -9.56 10.31 3.60
C LYS A 100 -8.36 10.55 4.52
N LYS A 101 -8.60 11.03 5.75
CA LYS A 101 -7.52 11.20 6.75
C LYS A 101 -6.80 9.89 7.09
N ARG A 102 -7.53 8.77 7.17
CA ARG A 102 -6.89 7.45 7.42
C ARG A 102 -6.05 7.02 6.23
N ILE A 103 -6.55 7.20 5.00
CA ILE A 103 -5.81 6.94 3.78
C ILE A 103 -4.50 7.74 3.75
N GLU A 104 -4.54 9.04 4.03
CA GLU A 104 -3.33 9.88 4.12
C GLU A 104 -2.33 9.36 5.16
N VAL A 105 -2.82 8.93 6.33
CA VAL A 105 -1.95 8.34 7.37
C VAL A 105 -1.32 7.02 6.88
N TYR A 106 -2.08 6.16 6.21
CA TYR A 106 -1.56 4.91 5.66
C TYR A 106 -0.54 5.16 4.55
N GLN A 107 -0.78 6.14 3.67
CA GLN A 107 0.18 6.56 2.64
C GLN A 107 1.49 7.04 3.27
N ASN A 108 1.42 7.88 4.32
CA ASN A 108 2.62 8.35 5.02
C ASN A 108 3.40 7.19 5.65
N LYS A 109 2.71 6.20 6.25
CA LYS A 109 3.36 5.01 6.81
C LYS A 109 4.00 4.13 5.74
N ILE A 110 3.35 3.96 4.59
CA ILE A 110 3.93 3.24 3.45
C ILE A 110 5.19 3.96 2.95
N ASN A 111 5.17 5.29 2.87
CA ASN A 111 6.33 6.07 2.46
C ASN A 111 7.50 5.93 3.45
N GLN A 112 7.24 5.89 4.76
CA GLN A 112 8.26 5.62 5.78
C GLN A 112 8.83 4.21 5.62
N LEU A 113 7.98 3.19 5.47
CA LEU A 113 8.42 1.82 5.23
C LEU A 113 9.23 1.67 3.94
N LYS A 114 8.92 2.46 2.91
CA LYS A 114 9.70 2.50 1.67
C LYS A 114 11.11 3.03 1.92
N GLN A 115 11.26 4.10 2.70
CA GLN A 115 12.58 4.62 3.08
C GLN A 115 13.37 3.59 3.90
N GLU A 116 12.74 2.97 4.90
CA GLU A 116 13.38 1.91 5.69
C GLU A 116 13.79 0.70 4.82
N LEU A 117 12.99 0.38 3.81
CA LEU A 117 13.30 -0.68 2.86
C LEU A 117 14.52 -0.32 1.99
N ASP A 118 14.55 0.91 1.46
CA ASP A 118 15.66 1.41 0.64
C ASP A 118 16.97 1.38 1.45
N ASP A 119 16.95 1.85 2.71
CA ASP A 119 18.09 1.81 3.63
C ASP A 119 18.56 0.36 3.90
N LEU A 120 17.62 -0.57 4.15
CA LEU A 120 17.96 -1.99 4.38
C LEU A 120 18.57 -2.64 3.13
N ILE A 121 18.10 -2.28 1.95
CA ILE A 121 18.64 -2.78 0.70
C ILE A 121 20.08 -2.27 0.52
N GLU A 122 20.31 -0.98 0.72
CA GLU A 122 21.63 -0.37 0.56
C GLU A 122 22.65 -0.86 1.62
N ASP A 123 22.26 -0.91 2.88
CA ASP A 123 23.17 -1.25 3.98
C ASP A 123 23.46 -2.74 4.13
N ARG A 124 22.50 -3.60 3.75
CA ARG A 124 22.55 -5.04 4.07
C ARG A 124 22.48 -5.93 2.85
N LEU A 125 21.59 -5.63 1.90
CA LEU A 125 21.41 -6.49 0.73
C LEU A 125 22.51 -6.28 -0.30
N LEU A 126 22.91 -5.04 -0.57
CA LEU A 126 23.96 -4.72 -1.54
C LEU A 126 25.30 -5.41 -1.21
N PRO A 127 25.77 -5.45 0.06
CA PRO A 127 26.91 -6.29 0.46
C PRO A 127 26.75 -7.80 0.20
N GLU A 128 25.53 -8.35 0.24
CA GLU A 128 25.29 -9.75 -0.16
C GLU A 128 25.37 -9.95 -1.68
N ILE A 129 25.05 -8.92 -2.46
CA ILE A 129 25.05 -8.98 -3.94
C ILE A 129 26.47 -8.86 -4.50
N TYR A 130 27.29 -7.95 -3.96
CA TYR A 130 28.65 -7.71 -4.48
C TYR A 130 29.49 -8.97 -4.71
N PRO A 131 29.61 -9.91 -3.76
CA PRO A 131 30.45 -11.09 -3.95
C PRO A 131 29.86 -12.11 -4.93
N LEU A 132 28.61 -11.93 -5.42
CA LEU A 132 28.05 -12.81 -6.44
C LEU A 132 28.62 -12.54 -7.84
N GLY A 133 29.30 -11.40 -8.03
CA GLY A 133 29.98 -11.04 -9.27
C GLY A 133 29.03 -10.71 -10.43
N MET A 134 28.44 -11.73 -11.05
CA MET A 134 27.56 -11.61 -12.20
C MET A 134 26.22 -12.32 -11.94
N VAL A 135 25.13 -11.57 -11.91
CA VAL A 135 23.82 -12.06 -11.44
C VAL A 135 22.65 -11.46 -12.20
N THR A 136 21.57 -12.23 -12.31
CA THR A 136 20.25 -11.73 -12.73
C THR A 136 19.43 -11.34 -11.50
N ALA A 137 18.36 -10.56 -11.67
CA ALA A 137 17.47 -10.20 -10.57
C ALA A 137 16.90 -11.45 -9.86
N LYS A 138 16.60 -12.50 -10.62
CA LYS A 138 16.15 -13.78 -10.07
C LYS A 138 17.23 -14.46 -9.23
N ASN A 139 18.49 -14.47 -9.70
CA ASN A 139 19.59 -15.02 -8.93
C ASN A 139 19.84 -14.25 -7.63
N ILE A 140 19.63 -12.93 -7.62
CA ILE A 140 19.69 -12.13 -6.38
C ILE A 140 18.62 -12.62 -5.41
N ILE A 141 17.35 -12.73 -5.83
CA ILE A 141 16.25 -13.22 -4.99
C ILE A 141 16.51 -14.62 -4.43
N ASP A 142 17.02 -15.52 -5.28
CA ASP A 142 17.25 -16.92 -4.92
C ASP A 142 18.48 -17.13 -4.04
N LYS A 143 19.49 -16.25 -4.13
CA LYS A 143 20.80 -16.39 -3.45
C LYS A 143 21.09 -15.36 -2.36
N THR A 144 20.17 -14.44 -2.09
CA THR A 144 20.31 -13.41 -1.04
C THR A 144 19.07 -13.34 -0.17
N SER A 145 19.10 -12.47 0.83
CA SER A 145 17.95 -12.20 1.70
C SER A 145 16.76 -11.54 0.99
N ALA A 146 16.88 -11.14 -0.28
CA ALA A 146 15.83 -10.52 -1.11
C ALA A 146 14.65 -11.44 -1.48
N ARG A 147 14.58 -12.67 -0.96
CA ARG A 147 13.61 -13.70 -1.35
C ARG A 147 12.14 -13.24 -1.37
N TYR A 148 11.76 -12.34 -0.48
CA TYR A 148 10.39 -11.83 -0.35
C TYR A 148 10.16 -10.51 -1.10
N LEU A 149 11.19 -9.94 -1.72
CA LEU A 149 11.05 -8.73 -2.51
C LEU A 149 10.48 -9.08 -3.89
N PRO A 150 9.53 -8.27 -4.40
CA PRO A 150 9.09 -8.39 -5.79
C PRO A 150 10.28 -8.22 -6.73
N ILE A 151 10.31 -9.00 -7.82
CA ILE A 151 11.41 -8.92 -8.81
C ILE A 151 11.62 -7.52 -9.35
N LYS A 152 10.52 -6.79 -9.58
CA LYS A 152 10.55 -5.40 -10.02
C LYS A 152 11.27 -4.47 -9.04
N CYS A 153 11.14 -4.70 -7.73
CA CYS A 153 11.84 -3.92 -6.72
C CYS A 153 13.35 -4.14 -6.79
N VAL A 154 13.77 -5.39 -7.01
CA VAL A 154 15.20 -5.74 -7.19
C VAL A 154 15.73 -5.16 -8.50
N GLU A 155 14.97 -5.23 -9.59
CA GLU A 155 15.34 -4.63 -10.88
C GLU A 155 15.49 -3.11 -10.79
N ASP A 156 14.50 -2.42 -10.17
CA ASP A 156 14.53 -0.97 -9.98
C ASP A 156 15.75 -0.54 -9.15
N PHE A 157 16.09 -1.30 -8.10
CA PHE A 157 17.28 -1.07 -7.29
C PHE A 157 18.57 -1.26 -8.10
N MET A 158 18.70 -2.40 -8.80
CA MET A 158 19.89 -2.68 -9.60
C MET A 158 20.07 -1.68 -10.74
N ASP A 159 18.99 -1.18 -11.33
CA ASP A 159 19.05 -0.12 -12.34
C ASP A 159 19.54 1.23 -11.76
N GLN A 160 19.30 1.51 -10.48
CA GLN A 160 19.91 2.64 -9.79
C GLN A 160 21.41 2.42 -9.55
N GLU A 161 21.81 1.22 -9.13
CA GLU A 161 23.21 0.86 -8.92
C GLU A 161 24.03 0.87 -10.22
N VAL A 162 23.40 0.54 -11.35
CA VAL A 162 23.99 0.73 -12.69
C VAL A 162 24.21 2.21 -12.99
N LYS A 163 23.27 3.09 -12.67
CA LYS A 163 23.44 4.54 -12.83
C LYS A 163 24.53 5.11 -11.92
N ARG A 164 24.70 4.54 -10.73
CA ARG A 164 25.77 4.87 -9.78
C ARG A 164 27.14 4.34 -10.21
N GLY A 165 27.21 3.44 -11.20
CA GLY A 165 28.44 2.89 -11.75
C GLY A 165 28.97 1.64 -11.03
N ASN A 166 28.23 1.12 -10.05
CA ASN A 166 28.62 -0.06 -9.27
C ASN A 166 28.38 -1.38 -10.03
N PHE A 167 27.49 -1.35 -11.02
CA PHE A 167 27.17 -2.49 -11.89
C PHE A 167 27.09 -2.09 -13.36
N THR A 168 27.36 -3.03 -14.25
CA THR A 168 27.12 -2.93 -15.68
C THR A 168 25.91 -3.79 -16.06
N LYS A 169 24.97 -3.21 -16.80
CA LYS A 169 23.76 -3.89 -17.28
C LYS A 169 24.02 -4.52 -18.65
N ILE A 170 23.81 -5.82 -18.76
CA ILE A 170 23.92 -6.59 -20.01
C ILE A 170 22.52 -7.12 -20.34
N LYS A 171 21.94 -6.64 -21.44
CA LYS A 171 20.60 -7.05 -21.88
C LYS A 171 20.71 -8.35 -22.67
N LEU A 172 20.06 -9.41 -22.17
CA LEU A 172 19.91 -10.69 -22.87
C LEU A 172 18.56 -10.72 -23.61
N LYS A 173 18.33 -11.72 -24.45
CA LYS A 173 17.06 -11.88 -25.19
C LYS A 173 15.84 -11.90 -24.25
N ASN A 174 15.97 -12.56 -23.10
CA ASN A 174 14.86 -12.80 -22.17
C ASN A 174 15.14 -12.35 -20.72
N ASP A 175 16.28 -11.72 -20.45
CA ASP A 175 16.69 -11.39 -19.08
C ASP A 175 17.70 -10.23 -19.06
N ILE A 176 18.01 -9.74 -17.86
CA ILE A 176 19.03 -8.73 -17.61
C ILE A 176 20.08 -9.33 -16.68
N LEU A 177 21.33 -9.26 -17.12
CA LEU A 177 22.48 -9.68 -16.35
C LEU A 177 23.21 -8.44 -15.83
N TYR A 178 23.42 -8.39 -14.51
CA TYR A 178 24.15 -7.35 -13.82
C TYR A 178 25.54 -7.86 -13.47
N LYS A 179 26.57 -7.18 -13.94
CA LYS A 179 27.98 -7.48 -13.65
C LYS A 179 28.53 -6.41 -12.70
N GLY A 180 28.98 -6.80 -11.52
CA GLY A 180 29.62 -5.87 -10.58
C GLY A 180 30.92 -5.31 -11.16
N THR A 181 31.18 -4.02 -10.91
CA THR A 181 32.39 -3.31 -11.39
C THR A 181 33.48 -3.23 -10.33
N LEU A 182 33.14 -3.50 -9.07
CA LEU A 182 34.07 -3.43 -7.93
C LEU A 182 34.99 -4.66 -7.88
N PRO A 183 36.22 -4.52 -7.33
CA PRO A 183 37.18 -5.63 -7.23
C PRO A 183 36.61 -6.89 -6.57
N GLN A 184 35.92 -6.73 -5.44
CA GLN A 184 35.25 -7.81 -4.71
C GLN A 184 34.21 -8.59 -5.54
N SER A 185 33.63 -7.98 -6.56
CA SER A 185 32.72 -8.63 -7.50
C SER A 185 33.47 -9.30 -8.64
N MET A 186 34.55 -8.67 -9.11
CA MET A 186 35.36 -9.15 -10.22
C MET A 186 36.23 -10.36 -9.83
N ASP A 187 36.71 -10.42 -8.59
CA ASP A 187 37.50 -11.54 -8.05
C ASP A 187 36.71 -12.85 -8.02
N ASN A 188 35.38 -12.78 -8.02
CA ASN A 188 34.49 -13.95 -8.07
C ASN A 188 34.09 -14.35 -9.49
N ILE A 189 34.66 -13.74 -10.53
CA ILE A 189 34.42 -14.06 -11.94
C ILE A 189 35.67 -14.74 -12.52
N GLU A 190 35.66 -16.07 -12.62
CA GLU A 190 36.82 -16.84 -13.10
C GLU A 190 37.09 -16.66 -14.60
N THR A 191 36.04 -16.68 -15.45
CA THR A 191 36.18 -16.52 -16.90
C THR A 191 34.89 -15.97 -17.48
N VAL A 192 35.00 -15.03 -18.43
CA VAL A 192 33.89 -14.55 -19.25
C VAL A 192 34.18 -14.90 -20.71
N ILE A 193 33.41 -15.82 -21.27
CA ILE A 193 33.51 -16.19 -22.69
C ILE A 193 32.34 -15.52 -23.42
N LEU A 194 32.65 -14.67 -24.39
CA LEU A 194 31.69 -14.04 -25.27
C LEU A 194 31.71 -14.77 -26.61
N GLU A 195 30.76 -15.68 -26.82
CA GLU A 195 30.52 -16.28 -28.11
C GLU A 195 29.49 -15.43 -28.86
N VAL A 196 29.87 -14.94 -30.04
CA VAL A 196 29.03 -14.13 -30.93
C VAL A 196 28.78 -14.97 -32.17
N ASP A 197 27.53 -15.40 -32.35
CA ASP A 197 27.03 -16.00 -33.59
C ASP A 197 26.79 -14.92 -34.67
#